data_AF-A0A166E8I4-F1
#
_entry.id   AF-A0A166E8I4-F1
#
_cell.length_a   1.000
_cell.length_b   1.000
_cell.length_c   1.000
_cell.angle_alpha   90.00
_cell.angle_beta   90.00
_cell.angle_gamma   90.00
#
_symmetry.space_group_name_H-M   'P 1'
#
loop_
_entity.id
_entity.type
_entity.pdbx_description
1 polymer ?
#
loop_
_entity_poly.entity_id
_entity_poly.type
_entity_poly.pdbx_seq_one_letter_code
_entity_poly.pdbx_strand_id
1 'polypeptide(L)'
;MAIISPTSLQLQKIRKKAIKRRKKLVIILGSLIAGCAAATVAQSILGVKPVHNSILRGDAWIVELLDGHPSRMYNNLGMHKHVFCQLTRDLRLRGLDNSRSVSTEEQVAIFLY
;
A
#
# COMPACT_ATOMS: atom_id res chain seq x y z
N MET A 1 -14.40 -57.24 -39.84
CA MET A 1 -15.29 -56.15 -39.38
C MET A 1 -15.11 -55.98 -37.88
N ALA A 2 -14.54 -54.88 -37.41
CA ALA A 2 -14.33 -54.67 -35.97
C ALA A 2 -15.65 -54.25 -35.30
N ILE A 3 -16.28 -55.16 -34.56
CA ILE A 3 -17.50 -54.89 -33.78
C ILE A 3 -17.08 -54.10 -32.54
N ILE A 4 -17.24 -52.78 -32.59
CA ILE A 4 -16.98 -51.89 -31.45
C ILE A 4 -18.03 -52.21 -30.38
N SER A 5 -17.58 -52.84 -29.28
CA SER A 5 -18.44 -53.18 -28.15
C SER A 5 -19.09 -51.92 -27.54
N PRO A 6 -20.41 -51.92 -27.25
CA PRO A 6 -21.16 -50.75 -26.78
C PRO A 6 -20.58 -50.14 -25.48
N THR A 7 -19.92 -50.94 -24.64
CA THR A 7 -19.21 -50.49 -23.43
C THR A 7 -18.02 -49.57 -23.74
N SER A 8 -17.29 -49.83 -24.82
CA SER A 8 -16.14 -49.01 -25.24
C SER A 8 -16.56 -47.60 -25.69
N LEU A 9 -17.74 -47.48 -26.31
CA LEU A 9 -18.29 -46.20 -26.76
C LEU A 9 -18.74 -45.32 -25.57
N GLN A 10 -19.30 -45.95 -24.53
CA GLN A 10 -19.71 -45.27 -23.30
C GLN A 10 -18.50 -44.74 -22.52
N LEU A 11 -17.43 -45.53 -22.40
CA LEU A 11 -16.17 -45.11 -21.79
C LEU A 11 -15.55 -43.91 -22.52
N GLN A 12 -15.59 -43.90 -23.86
CA GLN A 12 -15.13 -42.73 -24.63
C GLN A 12 -15.95 -41.47 -24.36
N LYS A 13 -17.28 -41.59 -24.23
CA LYS A 13 -18.16 -40.45 -23.90
C LYS A 13 -17.87 -39.89 -22.51
N ILE A 14 -17.69 -40.76 -21.51
CA ILE A 14 -17.34 -40.38 -20.13
C ILE A 14 -15.98 -39.68 -20.10
N ARG A 15 -14.96 -40.24 -20.77
CA ARG A 15 -13.62 -39.66 -20.85
C ARG A 15 -13.63 -38.28 -21.51
N LYS A 16 -14.34 -38.10 -22.64
CA LYS A 16 -14.50 -36.81 -23.31
C LYS A 16 -15.20 -35.78 -22.43
N LYS A 17 -16.24 -36.17 -21.68
CA LYS A 17 -16.96 -35.31 -20.72
C LYS A 17 -16.06 -34.88 -19.56
N ALA A 18 -15.26 -35.78 -19.01
CA ALA A 18 -14.28 -35.48 -17.96
C ALA A 18 -13.18 -34.51 -18.42
N ILE A 19 -12.63 -34.73 -19.63
CA ILE A 19 -11.64 -33.81 -20.23
C ILE A 19 -12.25 -32.42 -20.45
N LYS A 20 -13.49 -32.34 -20.95
CA LYS A 20 -14.20 -31.07 -21.14
C LYS A 20 -14.42 -30.33 -19.81
N ARG A 21 -14.79 -31.05 -18.74
CA ARG A 21 -14.93 -30.50 -17.38
C ARG A 21 -13.58 -29.99 -16.84
N ARG A 22 -12.50 -30.77 -16.97
CA ARG A 22 -11.16 -30.37 -16.54
C ARG A 22 -10.66 -29.13 -17.27
N LYS A 23 -10.82 -29.07 -18.60
CA LYS A 23 -10.49 -27.88 -19.40
C LYS A 23 -11.28 -26.65 -18.93
N LYS A 24 -12.58 -26.79 -18.67
CA LYS A 24 -13.43 -25.69 -18.17
C LYS A 24 -12.97 -25.21 -16.79
N LEU A 25 -12.63 -26.12 -15.88
CA LEU A 25 -12.08 -25.79 -14.56
C LEU A 25 -10.75 -25.03 -14.65
N VAL A 26 -9.82 -25.49 -15.50
CA VAL A 26 -8.53 -24.82 -15.70
C VAL A 26 -8.71 -23.40 -16.23
N ILE A 27 -9.63 -23.19 -17.17
CA ILE A 27 -9.94 -21.85 -17.71
C ILE A 27 -10.50 -20.94 -16.61
N ILE A 28 -11.45 -21.42 -15.81
CA ILE A 28 -12.04 -20.65 -14.71
C ILE A 28 -10.97 -20.30 -13.68
N LEU A 29 -10.15 -21.27 -13.25
CA LEU A 29 -9.09 -21.04 -12.27
C LEU A 29 -8.05 -20.03 -12.80
N GLY A 30 -7.65 -20.15 -14.07
CA GLY A 30 -6.76 -19.20 -14.72
C GLY A 30 -7.32 -17.78 -14.76
N SER A 31 -8.61 -17.63 -15.07
CA SER A 31 -9.26 -16.30 -15.06
C SER A 31 -9.31 -15.67 -13.67
N LEU A 32 -9.51 -16.48 -12.62
CA LEU A 32 -9.55 -16.00 -11.24
C LEU A 32 -8.17 -15.47 -10.80
N ILE A 33 -7.11 -16.23 -11.11
CA ILE A 33 -5.73 -15.87 -10.77
C ILE A 33 -5.33 -14.56 -11.46
N ALA A 34 -5.64 -14.41 -12.75
CA ALA A 34 -5.34 -13.19 -13.50
C ALA A 34 -6.07 -11.96 -12.91
N GLY A 35 -7.33 -12.11 -12.49
CA GLY A 35 -8.09 -11.05 -11.84
C GLY A 35 -7.49 -10.61 -10.49
N CYS A 36 -7.09 -11.55 -9.64
CA CYS A 36 -6.44 -11.25 -8.36
C CYS A 36 -5.10 -10.52 -8.51
N ALA A 37 -4.29 -10.91 -9.50
CA ALA A 37 -3.03 -10.24 -9.81
C ALA A 37 -3.25 -8.79 -10.27
N ALA A 38 -4.25 -8.55 -11.13
CA ALA A 38 -4.60 -7.20 -11.57
C ALA A 38 -5.07 -6.31 -10.40
N ALA A 39 -5.87 -6.86 -9.48
CA ALA A 39 -6.39 -6.12 -8.32
C ALA A 39 -5.28 -5.70 -7.34
N THR A 40 -4.30 -6.56 -7.08
CA THR A 40 -3.17 -6.27 -6.17
C THR A 40 -2.22 -5.21 -6.73
N VAL A 41 -1.92 -5.28 -8.03
CA VAL A 41 -1.15 -4.25 -8.73
C VAL A 41 -1.92 -2.93 -8.76
N ALA A 42 -3.22 -2.95 -9.04
CA ALA A 42 -4.06 -1.76 -9.00
C ALA A 42 -4.09 -1.13 -7.60
N GLN A 43 -4.21 -1.91 -6.53
CA GLN A 43 -4.12 -1.41 -5.15
C GLN A 43 -2.76 -0.78 -4.85
N SER A 44 -1.67 -1.31 -5.41
CA SER A 44 -0.32 -0.77 -5.21
C SER A 44 -0.13 0.55 -5.95
N ILE A 45 -0.64 0.67 -7.19
CA ILE A 45 -0.56 1.88 -8.00
C ILE A 45 -1.51 2.97 -7.46
N LEU A 46 -2.73 2.59 -7.05
CA LEU A 46 -3.71 3.51 -6.48
C LEU A 46 -3.41 3.86 -5.01
N GLY A 47 -2.56 3.07 -4.35
CA GLY A 47 -2.09 3.31 -2.98
C GLY A 47 -1.00 4.37 -2.87
N VAL A 48 -0.62 5.03 -3.97
CA VAL A 48 0.30 6.17 -3.96
C VAL A 48 -0.32 7.29 -3.12
N LYS A 49 0.17 7.43 -1.89
CA LYS A 49 -0.23 8.53 -1.01
C LYS A 49 0.37 9.83 -1.58
N PRO A 50 -0.44 10.89 -1.75
CA PRO A 50 0.06 12.17 -2.26
C PRO A 50 1.14 12.74 -1.33
N VAL A 51 2.28 13.12 -1.92
CA VAL A 51 3.47 13.63 -1.19
C VAL A 51 3.37 15.14 -0.92
N HIS A 52 2.50 15.85 -1.65
CA HIS A 52 2.33 17.30 -1.56
C HIS A 52 0.86 17.66 -1.31
N ASN A 53 0.40 17.49 -0.06
CA ASN A 53 -0.93 17.92 0.40
C ASN A 53 -0.89 19.19 1.27
N SER A 54 0.22 19.94 1.24
CA SER A 54 0.46 21.08 2.14
C SER A 54 -0.63 22.13 2.09
N ILE A 55 -1.29 22.34 3.23
CA ILE A 55 -2.28 23.40 3.46
C ILE A 55 -1.62 24.80 3.59
N LEU A 56 -0.30 24.93 3.43
CA LEU A 56 0.43 26.22 3.52
C LEU A 56 0.17 26.98 4.84
N ARG A 57 -0.20 26.26 5.91
CA ARG A 57 -0.24 26.75 7.28
C ARG A 57 0.76 25.94 8.10
N GLY A 58 1.57 26.61 8.92
CA GLY A 58 2.70 25.98 9.62
C GLY A 58 2.27 24.87 10.60
N ASP A 59 1.10 25.01 11.23
CA ASP A 59 0.48 24.00 12.09
C ASP A 59 0.10 22.72 11.30
N ALA A 60 -0.56 22.88 10.15
CA ALA A 60 -0.92 21.78 9.27
C ALA A 60 0.31 21.11 8.64
N TRP A 61 1.35 21.90 8.34
CA TRP A 61 2.60 21.40 7.78
C TRP A 61 3.35 20.47 8.74
N ILE A 62 3.35 20.78 10.04
CA ILE A 62 3.92 19.87 11.05
C ILE A 62 3.18 18.56 11.15
N VAL A 63 1.84 18.60 11.12
CA VAL A 63 1.02 17.38 11.13
C VAL A 63 1.34 16.54 9.90
N GLU A 64 1.51 17.16 8.74
CA GLU A 64 1.89 16.49 7.50
C GLU A 64 3.31 15.88 7.54
N LEU A 65 4.25 16.51 8.23
CA LEU A 65 5.60 15.98 8.44
C LEU A 65 5.58 14.77 9.39
N LEU A 66 4.79 14.85 10.47
CA LEU A 66 4.69 13.80 11.47
C LEU A 66 3.88 12.59 10.96
N ASP A 67 2.74 12.81 10.31
CA ASP A 67 1.81 11.76 9.92
C ASP A 67 1.90 11.36 8.43
N GLY A 68 2.70 12.08 7.66
CA GLY A 68 2.96 11.80 6.25
C GLY A 68 3.92 10.64 6.00
N HIS A 69 4.43 10.59 4.77
CA HIS A 69 5.39 9.55 4.38
C HIS A 69 6.69 9.65 5.20
N PRO A 70 7.27 8.53 5.69
CA PRO A 70 8.47 8.56 6.55
C PRO A 70 9.66 9.32 5.95
N SER A 71 9.83 9.27 4.63
CA SER A 71 10.87 10.02 3.91
C SER A 71 10.66 11.53 3.91
N ARG A 72 9.44 12.03 4.14
CA ARG A 72 9.13 13.47 4.10
C ARG A 72 9.89 14.22 5.18
N MET A 73 9.93 13.68 6.39
CA MET A 73 10.70 14.25 7.50
C MET A 73 12.19 14.35 7.15
N TYR A 74 12.76 13.28 6.61
CA TYR A 74 14.17 13.26 6.22
C TYR A 74 14.46 14.25 5.09
N ASN A 75 13.59 14.32 4.09
CA ASN A 75 13.77 15.22 2.95
C ASN A 75 13.61 16.71 3.32
N ASN A 76 12.84 17.04 4.36
CA ASN A 76 12.60 18.43 4.77
C ASN A 76 13.51 18.89 5.91
N LEU A 77 13.77 18.04 6.91
CA LEU A 77 14.49 18.40 8.13
C LEU A 77 15.84 17.68 8.29
N GLY A 78 16.24 16.85 7.32
CA GLY A 78 17.49 16.09 7.36
C GLY A 78 17.55 14.96 8.39
N MET A 79 16.41 14.59 9.02
CA MET A 79 16.38 13.57 10.07
C MET A 79 15.10 12.74 10.07
N HIS A 80 15.15 11.54 10.67
CA HIS A 80 13.98 10.69 10.84
C HIS A 80 13.03 11.23 11.93
N LYS A 81 11.73 10.90 11.83
CA LYS A 81 10.67 11.31 12.77
C LYS A 81 11.05 11.06 14.23
N HIS A 82 11.62 9.91 14.55
CA HIS A 82 11.98 9.57 15.94
C HIS A 82 13.08 10.48 16.50
N VAL A 83 14.07 10.87 15.68
CA VAL A 83 15.14 11.81 16.06
C VAL A 83 14.56 13.19 16.31
N PHE A 84 13.69 13.65 15.40
CA PHE A 84 12.99 14.92 15.56
C PHE A 84 12.17 14.96 16.86
N CYS A 85 11.37 13.92 17.13
CA CYS A 85 10.59 13.83 18.38
C CYS A 85 11.48 13.84 19.63
N GLN A 86 12.64 13.19 19.59
CA GLN A 86 13.58 13.18 20.71
C GLN A 86 14.21 14.57 20.92
N LEU A 87 14.65 15.23 19.84
CA LEU A 87 15.17 16.61 19.89
C LEU A 87 14.13 17.57 20.49
N THR A 88 12.89 17.54 20.00
CA THR A 88 11.83 18.43 20.50
C THR A 88 11.51 18.17 21.97
N ARG A 89 11.51 16.90 22.40
CA ARG A 89 11.34 16.55 23.81
C ARG A 89 12.46 17.09 24.68
N ASP A 90 13.70 16.95 24.23
CA ASP A 90 14.89 17.43 24.93
C ASP A 90 14.94 18.95 25.05
N LEU A 91 14.43 19.66 24.05
CA LEU A 91 14.29 21.13 24.08
C LEU A 91 13.18 21.57 25.03
N ARG A 92 12.04 20.85 25.06
CA ARG A 92 10.99 21.10 26.05
C ARG A 92 11.48 20.97 27.48
N LEU A 93 12.26 19.91 27.76
CA LEU A 93 12.87 19.71 29.08
C LEU A 93 13.84 20.84 29.47
N ARG A 94 14.37 21.58 28.49
CA ARG A 94 15.25 22.74 28.71
C ARG A 94 14.51 24.08 28.74
N GLY A 95 13.18 24.06 28.68
CA GLY A 95 12.33 25.25 28.81
C GLY A 95 11.79 25.82 27.51
N LEU A 96 11.93 25.13 26.37
CA LEU A 96 11.24 25.51 25.15
C LEU A 96 9.76 25.14 25.28
N ASP A 97 8.86 26.11 25.12
CA ASP A 97 7.41 25.90 25.20
C ASP A 97 6.70 26.46 23.97
N ASN A 98 5.41 26.16 23.85
CA ASN A 98 4.56 26.74 22.84
C ASN A 98 4.52 28.26 22.97
N SER A 99 4.52 28.96 21.84
CA SER A 99 4.21 30.39 21.79
C SER A 99 2.71 30.60 21.64
N ARG A 100 2.26 31.86 21.59
CA ARG A 100 0.82 32.20 21.43
C ARG A 100 0.16 31.55 20.21
N SER A 101 0.93 31.30 19.16
CA SER A 101 0.40 30.83 17.88
C SER A 101 1.18 29.67 17.25
N VAL A 102 2.30 29.25 17.84
CA VAL A 102 3.25 28.31 17.22
C VAL A 102 3.65 27.25 18.24
N SER A 103 3.42 25.98 17.88
CA SER A 103 3.79 24.83 18.73
C SER A 103 5.31 24.67 18.85
N THR A 104 5.77 23.98 19.89
CA THR A 104 7.21 23.68 20.04
C THR A 104 7.75 22.90 18.83
N GLU A 105 7.01 21.91 18.33
CA GLU A 105 7.36 21.14 17.14
C GLU A 105 7.51 22.05 15.92
N GLU A 106 6.58 22.99 15.74
CA GLU A 106 6.60 23.93 14.62
C GLU A 106 7.74 24.94 14.74
N GLN A 107 8.03 25.45 15.94
CA GLN A 107 9.22 26.29 16.16
C GLN A 107 10.51 25.56 15.79
N VAL A 108 10.66 24.31 16.23
CA VAL A 108 11.85 23.50 15.94
C VAL A 108 11.92 23.16 14.45
N ALA A 109 10.81 22.83 13.81
CA ALA A 109 10.80 22.55 12.37
C ALA A 109 11.07 23.79 11.52
N ILE A 110 10.56 24.97 11.89
CA ILE A 110 10.90 26.24 11.24
C ILE A 110 12.41 26.53 11.36
N PHE A 111 13.01 26.22 12.50
CA PHE A 111 14.45 26.41 12.70
C PHE A 111 15.30 25.45 11.86
N LEU A 112 14.81 24.24 11.60
CA LEU A 112 15.55 23.18 10.90
C LEU A 112 15.37 23.18 9.37
N TYR A 113 14.34 23.86 8.86
CA TYR A 113 14.01 23.97 7.44
C TYR A 113 14.81 25.08 6.77
#